data_AF-A0A3N0BS09-F1
#
_entry.id   AF-A0A3N0BS09-F1
#
_cell.length_a   1.000
_cell.length_b   1.000
_cell.length_c   1.000
_cell.angle_alpha   90.00
_cell.angle_beta   90.00
_cell.angle_gamma   90.00
#
_symmetry.space_group_name_H-M   'P 1'
#
loop_
_entity.id
_entity.type
_entity.pdbx_description
1 polymer ?
#
loop_
_entity_poly.entity_id
_entity_poly.type
_entity_poly.pdbx_seq_one_letter_code
_entity_poly.pdbx_strand_id
1 'polypeptide(L)'
;MSQSTESTTESNPFTKPGFIIAAALVVALIAAAVVIFLLPKGDSNAQPAPAASPESASAAPTKSADAVGKSVCGLPSSTETALGTAPKSKWELVGKMAAPTDPKTFGPGVTDGDGFRSCFANSPTGALYAAANMIALGSSGTQDEFKLAEKFLVPGPGRDAAIKAAKTRTSAAGSGETAQVSGFLIKSYSPTEADVDLAIKLPNGALAHSVLSLRWVAGDWKVKASDDGQIFNGVAQLSDLSGFILWSGV
;
A
#
# COMPACT_ATOMS: atom_id res chain seq x y z
N MET A 1 58.55 -35.44 18.78
CA MET A 1 57.09 -35.26 18.72
C MET A 1 56.85 -33.85 18.24
N SER A 2 56.38 -33.70 17.00
CA SER A 2 56.32 -32.42 16.27
C SER A 2 55.01 -31.69 16.53
N GLN A 3 55.09 -30.39 16.83
CA GLN A 3 53.95 -29.46 16.81
C GLN A 3 53.49 -29.23 15.37
N SER A 4 52.17 -29.31 15.15
CA SER A 4 51.52 -28.90 13.91
C SER A 4 51.00 -27.47 14.08
N THR A 5 51.46 -26.56 13.22
CA THR A 5 51.00 -25.18 13.13
C THR A 5 49.70 -25.12 12.31
N GLU A 6 48.63 -24.55 12.87
CA GLU A 6 47.43 -24.18 12.11
C GLU A 6 47.76 -23.06 11.11
N SER A 7 47.24 -23.19 9.89
CA SER A 7 47.21 -22.11 8.89
C SER A 7 45.75 -21.79 8.59
N THR A 8 45.22 -20.72 9.16
CA THR A 8 43.92 -20.16 8.77
C THR A 8 44.13 -19.24 7.57
N THR A 9 43.72 -19.69 6.38
CA THR A 9 43.66 -18.84 5.19
C THR A 9 42.44 -17.91 5.28
N GLU A 10 42.69 -16.65 5.60
CA GLU A 10 41.70 -15.57 5.53
C GLU A 10 41.25 -15.39 4.06
N SER A 11 39.98 -15.68 3.77
CA SER A 11 39.42 -15.56 2.42
C SER A 11 38.75 -14.20 2.25
N ASN A 12 39.40 -13.30 1.50
CA ASN A 12 38.95 -11.94 1.22
C ASN A 12 37.60 -11.95 0.44
N PRO A 13 36.51 -11.35 0.94
CA PRO A 13 35.18 -11.44 0.33
C PRO A 13 35.04 -10.70 -1.02
N PHE A 14 35.98 -9.82 -1.36
CA PHE A 14 35.95 -8.97 -2.55
C PHE A 14 36.40 -9.66 -3.84
N THR A 15 36.97 -10.87 -3.78
CA THR A 15 37.42 -11.64 -4.96
C THR A 15 36.43 -12.71 -5.40
N LYS A 16 35.27 -12.82 -4.74
CA LYS A 16 34.23 -13.76 -5.14
C LYS A 16 33.61 -13.31 -6.48
N PRO A 17 33.45 -14.22 -7.46
CA PRO A 17 32.92 -13.87 -8.79
C PRO A 17 31.53 -13.23 -8.76
N GLY A 18 30.72 -13.50 -7.72
CA GLY A 18 29.43 -12.85 -7.51
C GLY A 18 29.51 -11.35 -7.13
N PHE A 19 30.58 -10.91 -6.45
CA PHE A 19 30.76 -9.49 -6.09
C PHE A 19 31.18 -8.65 -7.30
N ILE A 20 31.95 -9.23 -8.23
CA ILE A 20 32.40 -8.57 -9.46
C ILE A 20 31.21 -8.33 -10.41
N ILE A 21 30.27 -9.29 -10.50
CA ILE A 21 29.05 -9.15 -11.32
C ILE A 21 28.13 -8.06 -10.73
N ALA A 22 27.99 -8.00 -9.41
CA ALA A 22 27.20 -6.97 -8.74
C ALA A 22 27.80 -5.56 -8.92
N ALA A 23 29.13 -5.42 -8.81
CA ALA A 23 29.82 -4.15 -9.03
C ALA A 23 29.68 -3.64 -10.48
N ALA A 24 29.74 -4.55 -11.47
CA ALA A 24 29.57 -4.19 -12.88
C ALA A 24 28.13 -3.69 -13.19
N LEU A 25 27.11 -4.30 -12.58
CA LEU A 25 25.72 -3.89 -12.74
C LEU A 25 25.44 -2.51 -12.13
N VAL A 26 26.01 -2.21 -10.96
CA VAL A 26 25.86 -0.90 -10.32
C VAL A 26 26.50 0.21 -11.17
N VAL A 27 27.69 -0.03 -11.72
CA VAL A 27 28.37 0.94 -12.59
C VAL A 27 27.57 1.18 -13.88
N ALA A 28 26.99 0.13 -14.48
CA ALA A 28 26.15 0.25 -15.67
C ALA A 28 24.87 1.07 -15.42
N LEU A 29 24.22 0.89 -14.27
CA LEU A 29 23.03 1.64 -13.89
C LEU A 29 23.34 3.13 -13.64
N ILE A 30 24.48 3.43 -13.01
CA ILE A 30 24.93 4.81 -12.79
C ILE A 30 25.25 5.48 -14.13
N ALA A 31 25.92 4.79 -15.06
CA ALA A 31 26.20 5.32 -16.39
C ALA A 31 24.91 5.61 -17.18
N ALA A 32 23.91 4.72 -17.11
CA ALA A 32 22.62 4.93 -17.76
C ALA A 32 21.86 6.13 -17.18
N ALA A 33 21.89 6.32 -15.86
CA ALA A 33 21.27 7.47 -15.20
C ALA A 33 21.93 8.81 -15.61
N VAL A 34 23.25 8.84 -15.76
CA VAL A 34 23.99 10.05 -16.20
C VAL A 34 23.64 10.41 -17.66
N VAL A 35 23.50 9.42 -18.55
CA VAL A 35 23.09 9.67 -19.95
C VAL A 35 21.67 10.21 -20.04
N ILE A 36 20.74 9.72 -19.21
CA ILE A 36 19.36 10.22 -19.18
C ILE A 36 19.30 11.67 -18.65
N PHE A 37 20.16 12.00 -17.68
CA PHE A 37 20.19 13.34 -17.08
C PHE A 37 20.85 14.40 -17.98
N LEU A 38 21.71 13.99 -18.91
CA LEU A 38 22.42 14.88 -19.85
C LEU A 38 21.69 15.07 -21.19
N LEU A 39 20.51 14.48 -21.39
CA LEU A 39 19.66 14.76 -22.55
C LEU A 39 19.09 16.19 -22.46
N PRO A 40 19.36 17.06 -23.44
CA PRO A 40 18.78 18.41 -23.49
C PRO A 40 17.27 18.30 -23.66
N LYS A 41 16.50 18.89 -22.73
CA LYS A 41 15.06 19.11 -22.94
C LYS A 41 14.91 20.15 -24.04
N GLY A 42 14.42 19.72 -25.21
CA GLY A 42 14.12 20.62 -26.31
C GLY A 42 12.95 21.53 -25.95
N ASP A 43 13.23 22.84 -25.85
CA ASP A 43 12.23 23.90 -25.84
C ASP A 43 11.59 24.00 -27.22
N SER A 44 10.27 23.79 -27.30
CA SER A 44 9.47 24.16 -28.45
C SER A 44 8.28 24.98 -27.99
N ASN A 45 8.51 26.29 -27.93
CA ASN A 45 7.47 27.31 -27.96
C ASN A 45 6.93 27.40 -29.39
N ALA A 46 5.65 27.08 -29.60
CA ALA A 46 4.93 27.44 -30.83
C ALA A 46 3.45 27.67 -30.52
N GLN A 47 3.08 28.95 -30.47
CA GLN A 47 1.71 29.44 -30.51
C GLN A 47 1.22 29.54 -31.97
N PRO A 48 0.02 29.03 -32.27
CA PRO A 48 -0.88 29.75 -33.20
C PRO A 48 -2.20 30.23 -32.56
N ALA A 49 -2.62 31.40 -33.02
CA ALA A 49 -3.82 32.16 -32.65
C ALA A 49 -5.15 31.52 -33.13
N PRO A 50 -6.33 32.01 -32.66
CA PRO A 50 -7.59 31.26 -32.56
C PRO A 50 -8.47 31.24 -33.82
N ALA A 51 -9.21 30.15 -34.02
CA ALA A 51 -10.39 30.14 -34.90
C ALA A 51 -11.47 29.12 -34.46
N ALA A 52 -12.68 29.68 -34.30
CA ALA A 52 -14.04 29.13 -34.46
C ALA A 52 -14.52 27.92 -33.62
N SER A 53 -15.54 28.19 -32.81
CA SER A 53 -16.50 27.24 -32.26
C SER A 53 -17.25 26.45 -33.35
N PRO A 54 -17.62 25.20 -33.03
CA PRO A 54 -18.95 24.73 -33.32
C PRO A 54 -19.68 24.28 -32.04
N GLU A 55 -20.92 24.76 -31.94
CA GLU A 55 -22.12 24.06 -31.49
C GLU A 55 -22.03 23.03 -30.35
N SER A 56 -22.80 23.36 -29.30
CA SER A 56 -23.25 22.49 -28.22
C SER A 56 -23.84 21.18 -28.74
N ALA A 57 -23.01 20.14 -28.85
CA ALA A 57 -23.47 18.77 -28.68
C ALA A 57 -23.59 18.54 -27.15
N SER A 58 -24.82 18.55 -26.65
CA SER A 58 -25.17 18.10 -25.31
C SER A 58 -24.75 16.63 -25.16
N ALA A 59 -23.51 16.40 -24.73
CA ALA A 59 -23.08 15.10 -24.24
C ALA A 59 -23.92 14.79 -23.01
N ALA A 60 -24.83 13.82 -23.13
CA ALA A 60 -25.46 13.18 -21.98
C ALA A 60 -24.34 12.76 -21.01
N PRO A 61 -24.52 12.93 -19.68
CA PRO A 61 -23.47 12.57 -18.75
C PRO A 61 -23.31 11.05 -18.84
N THR A 62 -22.17 10.61 -19.36
CA THR A 62 -21.70 9.24 -19.19
C THR A 62 -21.61 9.03 -17.68
N LYS A 63 -22.58 8.32 -17.09
CA LYS A 63 -22.48 7.80 -15.72
C LYS A 63 -21.35 6.78 -15.69
N SER A 64 -20.12 7.26 -15.54
CA SER A 64 -18.94 6.51 -15.13
C SER A 64 -17.89 7.50 -14.59
N ALA A 65 -18.24 8.13 -13.48
CA ALA A 65 -17.29 8.55 -12.46
C ALA A 65 -17.82 7.92 -11.19
N ASP A 66 -17.03 7.07 -10.52
CA ASP A 66 -17.37 6.50 -9.22
C ASP A 66 -18.04 7.56 -8.36
N ALA A 67 -19.28 7.31 -7.93
CA ALA A 67 -20.03 8.28 -7.15
C ALA A 67 -19.25 8.54 -5.85
N VAL A 68 -18.53 9.66 -5.83
CA VAL A 68 -17.92 10.22 -4.63
C VAL A 68 -19.05 10.56 -3.67
N GLY A 69 -18.97 10.11 -2.43
CA GLY A 69 -20.04 10.29 -1.45
C GLY A 69 -20.11 9.15 -0.45
N LYS A 70 -21.32 8.86 0.01
CA LYS A 70 -21.56 7.81 1.01
C LYS A 70 -21.02 6.46 0.55
N SER A 71 -20.59 5.64 1.50
CA SER A 71 -20.17 4.28 1.19
C SER A 71 -21.33 3.42 0.66
N VAL A 72 -21.02 2.26 0.12
CA VAL A 72 -21.98 1.30 -0.45
C VAL A 72 -23.07 0.87 0.54
N CYS A 73 -22.80 0.91 1.85
CA CYS A 73 -23.79 0.65 2.91
C CYS A 73 -24.29 1.93 3.61
N GLY A 74 -23.99 3.12 3.07
CA GLY A 74 -24.57 4.39 3.50
C GLY A 74 -23.78 5.17 4.57
N LEU A 75 -22.55 4.76 4.91
CA LEU A 75 -21.71 5.49 5.85
C LEU A 75 -21.44 6.91 5.34
N PRO A 76 -21.36 7.91 6.25
CA PRO A 76 -21.15 9.30 5.87
C PRO A 76 -19.80 9.49 5.18
N SER A 77 -19.75 10.38 4.18
CA SER A 77 -18.50 10.93 3.66
C SER A 77 -18.04 12.11 4.50
N SER A 78 -16.77 12.51 4.35
CA SER A 78 -16.21 13.71 4.99
C SER A 78 -15.74 14.72 3.96
N THR A 79 -15.76 16.00 4.33
CA THR A 79 -15.10 17.08 3.59
C THR A 79 -13.66 17.31 4.06
N GLU A 80 -13.23 16.62 5.12
CA GLU A 80 -11.86 16.68 5.62
C GLU A 80 -10.89 16.02 4.63
N THR A 81 -9.69 16.58 4.52
CA THR A 81 -8.65 16.09 3.62
C THR A 81 -7.41 15.58 4.35
N ALA A 82 -7.40 15.59 5.68
CA ALA A 82 -6.27 15.17 6.49
C ALA A 82 -6.71 14.75 7.89
N LEU A 83 -5.83 14.04 8.61
CA LEU A 83 -5.96 13.75 10.03
C LEU A 83 -4.81 14.40 10.79
N GLY A 84 -5.12 15.34 11.67
CA GLY A 84 -4.12 15.96 12.56
C GLY A 84 -3.93 15.21 13.89
N THR A 85 -4.86 14.32 14.23
CA THR A 85 -4.84 13.54 15.48
C THR A 85 -5.35 12.14 15.23
N ALA A 86 -4.99 11.21 16.11
CA ALA A 86 -5.50 9.84 16.03
C ALA A 86 -7.03 9.81 16.22
N PRO A 87 -7.77 9.08 15.36
CA PRO A 87 -9.19 8.87 15.57
C PRO A 87 -9.42 8.04 16.83
N LYS A 88 -10.55 8.28 17.51
CA LYS A 88 -11.00 7.43 18.61
C LYS A 88 -11.57 6.14 18.05
N SER A 89 -10.82 5.06 18.16
CA SER A 89 -11.16 3.76 17.54
C SER A 89 -11.51 2.71 18.58
N LYS A 90 -12.49 1.87 18.26
CA LYS A 90 -12.61 0.55 18.88
C LYS A 90 -11.79 -0.44 18.06
N TRP A 91 -11.42 -1.55 18.68
CA TRP A 91 -10.53 -2.54 18.07
C TRP A 91 -11.12 -3.94 18.20
N GLU A 92 -10.97 -4.73 17.13
CA GLU A 92 -11.34 -6.13 17.07
C GLU A 92 -10.16 -6.95 16.54
N LEU A 93 -10.08 -8.22 16.93
CA LEU A 93 -9.05 -9.10 16.40
C LEU A 93 -9.46 -9.65 15.03
N VAL A 94 -8.54 -9.51 14.08
CA VAL A 94 -8.58 -10.17 12.77
C VAL A 94 -7.37 -11.09 12.70
N GLY A 95 -7.62 -12.39 12.80
CA GLY A 95 -6.57 -13.35 13.14
C GLY A 95 -5.95 -12.98 14.49
N LYS A 96 -4.72 -12.47 14.47
CA LYS A 96 -3.99 -12.02 15.66
C LYS A 96 -3.66 -10.52 15.67
N MET A 97 -4.08 -9.77 14.66
CA MET A 97 -3.87 -8.31 14.59
C MET A 97 -5.08 -7.57 15.13
N ALA A 98 -4.85 -6.51 15.91
CA ALA A 98 -5.92 -5.58 16.26
C ALA A 98 -6.24 -4.68 15.07
N ALA A 99 -7.49 -4.72 14.59
CA ALA A 99 -7.99 -3.90 13.50
C ALA A 99 -9.06 -2.93 14.00
N PRO A 100 -9.09 -1.69 13.51
CA PRO A 100 -10.02 -0.67 13.97
C PRO A 100 -11.45 -0.95 13.48
N THR A 101 -12.44 -0.56 14.28
CA THR A 101 -13.86 -0.69 13.96
C THR A 101 -14.69 0.49 14.46
N ASP A 102 -15.55 1.01 13.59
CA ASP A 102 -16.65 1.92 13.89
C ASP A 102 -17.75 1.74 12.82
N PRO A 103 -18.62 0.72 12.97
CA PRO A 103 -19.56 0.31 11.92
C PRO A 103 -20.61 1.36 11.55
N LYS A 104 -20.74 2.45 12.31
CA LYS A 104 -21.74 3.50 12.08
C LYS A 104 -21.17 4.74 11.42
N THR A 105 -19.86 4.94 11.50
CA THR A 105 -19.23 6.20 11.04
C THR A 105 -18.12 5.96 10.02
N PHE A 106 -17.16 5.09 10.31
CA PHE A 106 -15.93 4.97 9.52
C PHE A 106 -15.74 3.60 8.86
N GLY A 107 -16.40 2.58 9.40
CA GLY A 107 -16.37 1.21 8.93
C GLY A 107 -15.52 0.29 9.83
N PRO A 108 -15.38 -0.99 9.47
CA PRO A 108 -16.14 -1.65 8.42
C PRO A 108 -17.64 -1.64 8.75
N GLY A 109 -18.47 -1.24 7.80
CA GLY A 109 -19.94 -1.28 7.96
C GLY A 109 -20.50 -2.69 7.73
N VAL A 110 -19.74 -3.54 7.05
CA VAL A 110 -20.10 -4.93 6.75
C VAL A 110 -18.92 -5.84 7.08
N THR A 111 -19.20 -6.95 7.77
CA THR A 111 -18.27 -8.07 7.94
C THR A 111 -18.99 -9.34 7.49
N ASP A 112 -18.51 -9.95 6.40
CA ASP A 112 -19.06 -11.18 5.82
C ASP A 112 -18.80 -12.37 6.76
N GLY A 113 -19.51 -13.49 6.53
CA GLY A 113 -19.35 -14.72 7.32
C GLY A 113 -17.97 -15.37 7.22
N ASP A 114 -17.21 -15.08 6.16
CA ASP A 114 -15.81 -15.47 6.01
C ASP A 114 -14.84 -14.52 6.75
N GLY A 115 -15.35 -13.45 7.35
CA GLY A 115 -14.57 -12.42 8.04
C GLY A 115 -14.08 -11.29 7.13
N PHE A 116 -14.46 -11.26 5.86
CA PHE A 116 -14.13 -10.15 4.97
C PHE A 116 -14.79 -8.85 5.42
N ARG A 117 -14.00 -7.78 5.56
CA ARG A 117 -14.44 -6.49 6.09
C ARG A 117 -14.50 -5.45 4.98
N SER A 118 -15.65 -4.80 4.84
CA SER A 118 -15.91 -3.84 3.78
C SER A 118 -16.86 -2.72 4.21
N CYS A 119 -17.18 -1.85 3.26
CA CYS A 119 -17.98 -0.67 3.46
C CYS A 119 -17.31 0.31 4.44
N PHE A 120 -16.22 0.92 3.98
CA PHE A 120 -15.54 2.00 4.70
C PHE A 120 -16.05 3.37 4.23
N ALA A 121 -16.03 4.35 5.12
CA ALA A 121 -16.48 5.70 4.80
C ALA A 121 -15.55 6.40 3.80
N ASN A 122 -16.10 7.21 2.89
CA ASN A 122 -15.31 8.10 2.04
C ASN A 122 -14.81 9.31 2.85
N SER A 123 -13.79 9.07 3.68
CA SER A 123 -13.17 10.04 4.58
C SER A 123 -11.71 9.63 4.84
N PRO A 124 -10.83 10.55 5.30
CA PRO A 124 -9.47 10.19 5.71
C PRO A 124 -9.44 9.07 6.77
N THR A 125 -10.33 9.11 7.76
CA THR A 125 -10.45 8.05 8.78
C THR A 125 -10.93 6.73 8.18
N GLY A 126 -11.89 6.76 7.26
CA GLY A 126 -12.37 5.56 6.59
C GLY A 126 -11.29 4.91 5.71
N ALA A 127 -10.46 5.71 5.02
CA ALA A 127 -9.30 5.24 4.28
C ALA A 127 -8.25 4.60 5.20
N LEU A 128 -7.96 5.22 6.34
CA LEU A 128 -7.08 4.67 7.38
C LEU A 128 -7.59 3.32 7.90
N TYR A 129 -8.88 3.24 8.23
CA TYR A 129 -9.51 2.02 8.72
C TYR A 129 -9.48 0.91 7.68
N ALA A 130 -9.73 1.25 6.41
CA ALA A 130 -9.63 0.32 5.30
C ALA A 130 -8.21 -0.25 5.21
N ALA A 131 -7.18 0.61 5.17
CA ALA A 131 -5.78 0.20 5.09
C ALA A 131 -5.39 -0.75 6.24
N ALA A 132 -5.72 -0.40 7.49
CA ALA A 132 -5.40 -1.21 8.66
C ALA A 132 -6.11 -2.58 8.64
N ASN A 133 -7.39 -2.61 8.27
CA ASN A 133 -8.15 -3.87 8.15
C ASN A 133 -7.63 -4.74 7.00
N MET A 134 -7.18 -4.15 5.89
CA MET A 134 -6.61 -4.91 4.77
C MET A 134 -5.28 -5.58 5.13
N ILE A 135 -4.40 -4.91 5.89
CA ILE A 135 -3.19 -5.55 6.43
C ILE A 135 -3.55 -6.69 7.38
N ALA A 136 -4.51 -6.45 8.28
CA ALA A 136 -4.91 -7.44 9.26
C ALA A 136 -5.51 -8.70 8.60
N LEU A 137 -6.33 -8.52 7.57
CA LEU A 137 -6.90 -9.63 6.79
C LEU A 137 -5.86 -10.36 5.94
N GLY A 138 -4.94 -9.62 5.31
CA GLY A 138 -3.83 -10.23 4.55
C GLY A 138 -2.88 -11.05 5.44
N SER A 139 -2.75 -10.67 6.71
CA SER A 139 -1.87 -11.34 7.67
C SER A 139 -2.56 -12.45 8.48
N SER A 140 -3.89 -12.57 8.43
CA SER A 140 -4.62 -13.53 9.27
C SER A 140 -4.36 -14.98 8.88
N GLY A 141 -3.96 -15.23 7.62
CA GLY A 141 -3.81 -16.58 7.06
C GLY A 141 -5.13 -17.37 6.99
N THR A 142 -6.25 -16.74 7.31
CA THR A 142 -7.59 -17.37 7.32
C THR A 142 -8.36 -17.13 6.04
N GLN A 143 -7.90 -16.18 5.21
CA GLN A 143 -8.58 -15.77 3.98
C GLN A 143 -7.98 -16.46 2.76
N ASP A 144 -8.85 -16.77 1.81
CA ASP A 144 -8.42 -17.13 0.46
C ASP A 144 -7.80 -15.91 -0.22
N GLU A 145 -6.48 -15.92 -0.43
CA GLU A 145 -5.72 -14.82 -1.05
C GLU A 145 -6.31 -14.37 -2.39
N PHE A 146 -6.90 -15.30 -3.16
CA PHE A 146 -7.55 -14.99 -4.42
C PHE A 146 -8.80 -14.12 -4.21
N LYS A 147 -9.72 -14.55 -3.34
CA LYS A 147 -10.93 -13.80 -3.01
C LYS A 147 -10.59 -12.45 -2.39
N LEU A 148 -9.53 -12.42 -1.59
CA LEU A 148 -9.01 -11.21 -0.98
C LEU A 148 -8.57 -10.20 -2.05
N ALA A 149 -7.78 -10.65 -3.02
CA ALA A 149 -7.31 -9.82 -4.12
C ALA A 149 -8.47 -9.36 -5.04
N GLU A 150 -9.44 -10.23 -5.32
CA GLU A 150 -10.62 -9.86 -6.11
C GLU A 150 -11.48 -8.78 -5.46
N LYS A 151 -11.67 -8.85 -4.13
CA LYS A 151 -12.52 -7.92 -3.41
C LYS A 151 -11.78 -6.62 -3.03
N PHE A 152 -10.50 -6.68 -2.63
CA PHE A 152 -9.76 -5.51 -2.15
C PHE A 152 -8.99 -4.73 -3.20
N LEU A 153 -8.59 -5.33 -4.32
CA LEU A 153 -7.79 -4.61 -5.29
C LEU A 153 -8.67 -3.89 -6.31
N VAL A 154 -8.20 -2.70 -6.71
CA VAL A 154 -8.76 -1.97 -7.84
C VAL A 154 -8.70 -2.88 -9.08
N PRO A 155 -9.80 -3.06 -9.82
CA PRO A 155 -9.79 -3.80 -11.08
C PRO A 155 -8.75 -3.24 -12.06
N GLY A 156 -7.89 -4.10 -12.60
CA GLY A 156 -6.83 -3.72 -13.54
C GLY A 156 -5.62 -4.64 -13.51
N PRO A 157 -4.56 -4.30 -14.28
CA PRO A 157 -3.38 -5.15 -14.46
C PRO A 157 -2.71 -5.57 -13.15
N GLY A 158 -2.55 -4.63 -12.20
CA GLY A 158 -1.97 -4.93 -10.90
C GLY A 158 -2.77 -5.94 -10.08
N ARG A 159 -4.11 -5.90 -10.13
CA ARG A 159 -4.94 -6.93 -9.50
C ARG A 159 -4.73 -8.28 -10.16
N ASP A 160 -4.72 -8.33 -11.49
CA ASP A 160 -4.55 -9.58 -12.24
C ASP A 160 -3.18 -10.21 -11.97
N ALA A 161 -2.14 -9.39 -11.87
CA ALA A 161 -0.80 -9.81 -11.49
C ALA A 161 -0.76 -10.35 -10.04
N ALA A 162 -1.39 -9.65 -9.08
CA ALA A 162 -1.47 -10.09 -7.69
C ALA A 162 -2.22 -11.42 -7.55
N ILE A 163 -3.34 -11.58 -8.27
CA ILE A 163 -4.12 -12.83 -8.36
C ILE A 163 -3.27 -13.97 -8.93
N LYS A 164 -2.52 -13.70 -10.01
CA LYS A 164 -1.63 -14.70 -10.61
C LYS A 164 -0.52 -15.11 -9.64
N ALA A 165 0.08 -14.16 -8.94
CA ALA A 165 1.12 -14.42 -7.95
C ALA A 165 0.59 -15.25 -6.77
N ALA A 166 -0.62 -14.96 -6.28
CA ALA A 166 -1.30 -15.73 -5.23
C ALA A 166 -1.49 -17.20 -5.63
N LYS A 167 -1.87 -17.48 -6.88
CA LYS A 167 -2.00 -18.87 -7.39
C LYS A 167 -0.68 -19.64 -7.41
N THR A 168 0.45 -18.95 -7.51
CA THR A 168 1.79 -19.57 -7.55
C THR A 168 2.45 -19.69 -6.18
N ARG A 169 1.96 -19.00 -5.16
CA ARG A 169 2.42 -19.18 -3.78
C ARG A 169 1.72 -20.40 -3.19
N THR A 170 2.47 -21.47 -2.94
CA THR A 170 2.03 -22.49 -1.98
C THR A 170 1.97 -21.80 -0.63
N SER A 171 0.77 -21.73 -0.02
CA SER A 171 0.47 -20.98 1.21
C SER A 171 1.66 -20.95 2.17
N ALA A 172 2.43 -19.86 2.13
CA ALA A 172 3.36 -19.56 3.20
C ALA A 172 2.45 -19.19 4.37
N ALA A 173 2.28 -20.13 5.31
CA ALA A 173 1.52 -19.93 6.52
C ALA A 173 1.84 -18.53 7.06
N GLY A 174 0.82 -17.66 7.12
CA GLY A 174 0.99 -16.30 7.62
C GLY A 174 1.81 -16.36 8.90
N SER A 175 2.93 -15.63 8.94
CA SER A 175 3.89 -15.71 10.04
C SER A 175 3.09 -15.59 11.33
N GLY A 176 3.03 -16.67 12.12
CA GLY A 176 2.13 -16.82 13.26
C GLY A 176 2.41 -15.87 14.42
N GLU A 177 3.21 -14.83 14.20
CA GLU A 177 3.63 -13.82 15.16
C GLU A 177 3.16 -12.43 14.70
N THR A 178 2.68 -11.66 15.66
CA THR A 178 1.62 -10.66 15.48
C THR A 178 2.17 -9.26 15.24
N ALA A 179 2.40 -8.90 13.98
CA ALA A 179 2.55 -7.50 13.62
C ALA A 179 1.38 -6.67 14.20
N GLN A 180 1.63 -5.46 14.71
CA GLN A 180 0.57 -4.58 15.23
C GLN A 180 0.76 -3.17 14.69
N VAL A 181 -0.33 -2.51 14.30
CA VAL A 181 -0.29 -1.09 13.96
C VAL A 181 0.08 -0.29 15.22
N SER A 182 1.06 0.60 15.08
CA SER A 182 1.57 1.45 16.17
C SER A 182 1.47 2.95 15.86
N GLY A 183 1.22 3.29 14.60
CA GLY A 183 0.96 4.67 14.19
C GLY A 183 0.62 4.76 12.71
N PHE A 184 0.26 5.96 12.26
CA PHE A 184 -0.07 6.20 10.86
C PHE A 184 0.32 7.60 10.40
N LEU A 185 0.33 7.77 9.08
CA LEU A 185 0.30 9.04 8.39
C LEU A 185 -0.65 8.96 7.19
N ILE A 186 -1.44 10.02 6.98
CA ILE A 186 -2.15 10.23 5.72
C ILE A 186 -1.24 11.08 4.85
N LYS A 187 -0.55 10.46 3.89
CA LYS A 187 0.41 11.16 3.02
C LYS A 187 -0.30 12.01 1.98
N SER A 188 -1.41 11.49 1.47
CA SER A 188 -2.29 12.18 0.53
C SER A 188 -3.72 11.68 0.75
N TYR A 189 -4.69 12.56 0.54
CA TYR A 189 -6.09 12.17 0.50
C TYR A 189 -6.88 13.10 -0.41
N SER A 190 -7.71 12.47 -1.24
CA SER A 190 -8.83 13.08 -1.94
C SER A 190 -10.05 12.16 -1.79
N PRO A 191 -11.26 12.61 -2.16
CA PRO A 191 -12.43 11.73 -2.14
C PRO A 191 -12.33 10.53 -3.09
N THR A 192 -11.35 10.48 -4.00
CA THR A 192 -11.17 9.36 -4.93
C THR A 192 -9.91 8.55 -4.70
N GLU A 193 -8.89 9.07 -4.01
CA GLU A 193 -7.62 8.39 -3.77
C GLU A 193 -7.05 8.74 -2.39
N ALA A 194 -6.30 7.81 -1.78
CA ALA A 194 -5.61 8.06 -0.52
C ALA A 194 -4.31 7.27 -0.44
N ASP A 195 -3.25 7.87 0.10
CA ASP A 195 -2.02 7.16 0.45
C ASP A 195 -1.88 7.12 1.97
N VAL A 196 -2.00 5.92 2.55
CA VAL A 196 -1.93 5.69 3.99
C VAL A 196 -0.61 5.00 4.33
N ASP A 197 0.24 5.67 5.09
CA ASP A 197 1.47 5.09 5.65
C ASP A 197 1.15 4.49 7.03
N LEU A 198 1.41 3.21 7.22
CA LEU A 198 1.18 2.52 8.49
C LEU A 198 2.51 2.13 9.11
N ALA A 199 2.75 2.60 10.33
CA ALA A 199 3.83 2.10 11.16
C ALA A 199 3.38 0.82 11.87
N ILE A 200 4.19 -0.21 11.75
CA ILE A 200 3.91 -1.57 12.20
C ILE A 200 5.02 -2.01 13.13
N LYS A 201 4.65 -2.48 14.32
CA LYS A 201 5.55 -3.13 15.26
C LYS A 201 5.52 -4.64 15.02
N LEU A 202 6.69 -5.19 14.73
CA LEU A 202 6.91 -6.61 14.55
C LEU A 202 7.04 -7.33 15.90
N PRO A 203 6.89 -8.66 15.93
CA PRO A 203 6.91 -9.45 17.16
C PRO A 203 8.26 -9.37 17.91
N ASN A 204 9.35 -9.23 17.17
CA ASN A 204 10.70 -9.02 17.71
C ASN A 204 10.93 -7.59 18.24
N GLY A 205 9.90 -6.73 18.24
CA GLY A 205 9.96 -5.34 18.69
C GLY A 205 10.43 -4.34 17.63
N ALA A 206 10.93 -4.80 16.47
CA ALA A 206 11.34 -3.91 15.40
C ALA A 206 10.14 -3.13 14.84
N LEU A 207 10.40 -1.90 14.38
CA LEU A 207 9.40 -1.07 13.72
C LEU A 207 9.70 -1.04 12.22
N ALA A 208 8.65 -1.08 11.41
CA ALA A 208 8.70 -0.86 9.98
C ALA A 208 7.50 -0.01 9.56
N HIS A 209 7.53 0.54 8.36
CA HIS A 209 6.38 1.19 7.76
C HIS A 209 6.13 0.71 6.34
N SER A 210 4.92 0.95 5.87
CA SER A 210 4.49 0.63 4.50
C SER A 210 3.35 1.54 4.09
N VAL A 211 3.37 1.99 2.84
CA VAL A 211 2.33 2.82 2.24
C VAL A 211 1.35 1.94 1.47
N LEU A 212 0.07 2.07 1.78
CA LEU A 212 -1.03 1.53 0.97
C LEU A 212 -1.66 2.67 0.19
N SER A 213 -1.59 2.57 -1.13
CA SER A 213 -2.30 3.45 -2.04
C SER A 213 -3.69 2.91 -2.28
N LEU A 214 -4.71 3.74 -2.10
CA LEU A 214 -6.12 3.38 -2.17
C LEU A 214 -6.83 4.20 -3.25
N ARG A 215 -7.89 3.62 -3.81
CA ARG A 215 -8.84 4.28 -4.70
C ARG A 215 -10.25 3.99 -4.24
N TRP A 216 -11.10 5.00 -4.30
CA TRP A 216 -12.54 4.86 -4.14
C TRP A 216 -13.13 4.23 -5.38
N VAL A 217 -13.69 3.03 -5.26
CA VAL A 217 -14.28 2.29 -6.38
C VAL A 217 -15.58 1.66 -5.92
N ALA A 218 -16.66 1.93 -6.65
CA ALA A 218 -17.98 1.35 -6.39
C ALA A 218 -18.46 1.52 -4.93
N GLY A 219 -18.16 2.66 -4.30
CA GLY A 219 -18.63 2.99 -2.95
C GLY A 219 -17.80 2.41 -1.80
N ASP A 220 -16.56 1.96 -2.06
CA ASP A 220 -15.64 1.50 -1.02
C ASP A 220 -14.17 1.80 -1.36
N TRP A 221 -13.29 1.74 -0.37
CA TRP A 221 -11.83 1.86 -0.56
C TRP A 221 -11.23 0.54 -1.03
N LYS A 222 -10.48 0.59 -2.14
CA LYS A 222 -9.73 -0.54 -2.70
C LYS A 222 -8.26 -0.20 -2.84
N VAL A 223 -7.36 -1.16 -2.67
CA VAL A 223 -5.92 -0.97 -2.85
C VAL A 223 -5.57 -0.89 -4.34
N LYS A 224 -4.78 0.11 -4.70
CA LYS A 224 -4.09 0.24 -5.99
C LYS A 224 -2.81 -0.59 -5.94
N ALA A 225 -2.88 -1.82 -6.45
CA ALA A 225 -1.66 -2.58 -6.71
C ALA A 225 -0.91 -1.99 -7.92
N SER A 226 0.42 -1.97 -7.86
CA SER A 226 1.28 -1.70 -9.01
C SER A 226 1.07 -2.75 -10.10
N ASP A 227 1.46 -2.47 -11.34
CA ASP A 227 1.21 -3.37 -12.49
C ASP A 227 1.83 -4.77 -12.35
N ASP A 228 2.86 -4.91 -11.51
CA ASP A 228 3.48 -6.19 -11.14
C ASP A 228 2.78 -6.93 -9.99
N GLY A 229 1.71 -6.36 -9.45
CA GLY A 229 0.94 -6.89 -8.33
C GLY A 229 1.45 -6.47 -6.95
N GLN A 230 2.43 -5.56 -6.87
CA GLN A 230 2.90 -5.04 -5.60
C GLN A 230 1.82 -4.19 -4.90
N ILE A 231 1.48 -4.56 -3.67
CA ILE A 231 0.45 -3.92 -2.83
C ILE A 231 1.06 -2.91 -1.85
N PHE A 232 2.22 -3.27 -1.28
CA PHE A 232 2.89 -2.51 -0.23
C PHE A 232 4.02 -1.67 -0.83
N ASN A 233 3.92 -0.35 -0.69
CA ASN A 233 4.85 0.60 -1.28
C ASN A 233 5.75 1.23 -0.21
N GLY A 234 6.98 1.59 -0.59
CA GLY A 234 7.89 2.34 0.30
C GLY A 234 8.21 1.64 1.62
N VAL A 235 8.27 0.30 1.61
CA VAL A 235 8.55 -0.48 2.83
C VAL A 235 9.95 -0.18 3.33
N ALA A 236 10.07 0.26 4.59
CA ALA A 236 11.35 0.46 5.24
C ALA A 236 11.28 0.23 6.75
N GLN A 237 12.44 -0.03 7.36
CA GLN A 237 12.58 -0.12 8.81
C GLN A 237 12.58 1.28 9.42
N LEU A 238 11.97 1.42 10.60
CA LEU A 238 11.97 2.64 11.40
C LEU A 238 12.88 2.46 12.63
N SER A 239 13.59 3.53 13.02
CA SER A 239 14.31 3.59 14.30
C SER A 239 13.35 3.80 15.47
N ASP A 240 12.32 4.61 15.26
CA ASP A 240 11.31 5.01 16.23
C ASP A 240 10.05 5.52 15.50
N LEU A 241 9.03 5.96 16.24
CA LEU A 241 7.75 6.44 15.68
C LEU A 241 7.71 7.96 15.46
N SER A 242 8.85 8.65 15.51
CA SER A 242 8.89 10.10 15.26
C SER A 242 8.36 10.40 13.87
N GLY A 243 7.51 11.42 13.79
CA GLY A 243 6.85 11.80 12.55
C GLY A 243 5.56 11.02 12.27
N PHE A 244 5.21 9.97 13.02
CA PHE A 244 3.91 9.30 12.92
C PHE A 244 2.93 9.81 13.98
N ILE A 245 1.64 9.77 13.65
CA ILE A 245 0.58 9.92 14.66
C ILE A 245 0.43 8.57 15.36
N LEU A 246 0.70 8.56 16.67
CA LEU A 246 0.59 7.35 17.49
C LEU A 246 -0.85 6.88 17.55
N TRP A 247 -1.05 5.61 17.20
CA TRP A 247 -2.37 4.99 17.15
C TRP A 247 -2.22 3.47 17.17
N SER A 248 -2.78 2.84 18.19
CA SER A 248 -2.68 1.39 18.40
C SER A 248 -3.91 0.84 19.10
N GLY A 249 -4.13 -0.47 18.91
CA GLY A 249 -5.20 -1.23 19.55
C GLY A 249 -4.74 -2.16 20.67
N VAL A 250 -3.44 -2.15 21.00
CA VAL A 250 -2.80 -2.99 22.01
C VAL A 250 -1.90 -2.18 22.93
#